data_AF-A0AA88NW61-F1
#
_entry.id   AF-A0AA88NW61-F1
#
_cell.length_a   1.000
_cell.length_b   1.000
_cell.length_c   1.000
_cell.angle_alpha   90.00
_cell.angle_beta   90.00
_cell.angle_gamma   90.00
#
_symmetry.space_group_name_H-M   'P 1'
#
loop_
_entity.id
_entity.type
_entity.pdbx_description
1 polymer ?
#
loop_
_entity_poly.entity_id
_entity_poly.type
_entity_poly.pdbx_seq_one_letter_code
_entity_poly.pdbx_strand_id
1 'polypeptide(L)'
;MFCFCMEETKRDDEDMTVVNYTIINDYESTETEDIKTKSHRQIQHTEHNTAGRNCYRLTAVCAVLMCILLMTAVTVLWVKYNILSREQDQLEQERSALHHVLLNFGWRVFKQNIYYISTEKKNWTESRQHCIKRGADLVIIYSTEEQEFVSKYSNGTRAWIGLTDTDTEGTFKWVDGSPLTTDFWWNGEPNDYKQREDCVITGHAKAKSNISTWADYPCNLLLAGICEIKIFN
;
A
#
# COMPACT_ATOMS: atom_id res chain seq x y z
N MET A 1 14.51 -10.63 47.18
CA MET A 1 15.27 -9.36 47.11
C MET A 1 16.70 -9.69 46.72
N PHE A 2 16.98 -9.68 45.42
CA PHE A 2 18.33 -9.74 44.88
C PHE A 2 18.50 -8.48 44.03
N CYS A 3 19.55 -7.72 44.32
CA CYS A 3 19.89 -6.47 43.67
C CYS A 3 21.22 -6.68 42.96
N PHE A 4 21.33 -6.30 41.69
CA PHE A 4 22.62 -5.98 41.07
C PHE A 4 22.41 -4.98 39.91
N CYS A 5 23.32 -4.00 39.87
CA CYS A 5 23.30 -2.80 39.04
C CYS A 5 23.50 -3.06 37.55
N MET A 6 22.86 -2.25 36.71
CA MET A 6 23.23 -2.07 35.30
C MET A 6 24.29 -0.98 35.17
N GLU A 7 25.28 -1.21 34.31
CA GLU A 7 26.18 -0.19 33.80
C GLU A 7 26.01 -0.21 32.26
N GLU A 8 25.61 0.92 31.66
CA GLU A 8 25.45 1.07 30.22
C GLU A 8 26.78 1.51 29.57
N THR A 9 27.20 0.83 28.49
CA THR A 9 28.04 1.43 27.45
C THR A 9 27.61 0.97 26.05
N LYS A 10 27.84 1.86 25.08
CA LYS A 10 27.21 1.97 23.75
C LYS A 10 28.00 1.25 22.63
N ARG A 11 27.21 0.77 21.65
CA ARG A 11 27.34 0.87 20.17
C ARG A 11 28.05 -0.20 19.32
N ASP A 12 27.36 -0.46 18.20
CA ASP A 12 27.74 -0.78 16.81
C ASP A 12 27.88 -2.26 16.36
N ASP A 13 27.07 -2.52 15.31
CA ASP A 13 27.18 -3.45 14.17
C ASP A 13 26.68 -4.92 14.19
N GLU A 14 25.74 -5.13 13.24
CA GLU A 14 25.49 -6.26 12.32
C GLU A 14 25.04 -7.67 12.77
N ASP A 15 24.15 -8.19 11.92
CA ASP A 15 23.75 -9.58 11.66
C ASP A 15 22.54 -10.16 12.41
N MET A 16 21.34 -9.91 11.85
CA MET A 16 20.09 -10.57 12.25
C MET A 16 20.06 -11.99 11.68
N THR A 17 20.65 -12.90 12.46
CA THR A 17 20.58 -14.34 12.25
C THR A 17 19.21 -14.90 12.63
N VAL A 18 18.81 -15.90 11.85
CA VAL A 18 17.53 -16.62 11.87
C VAL A 18 17.30 -17.32 13.22
N VAL A 19 16.22 -16.99 13.92
CA VAL A 19 15.79 -17.72 15.13
C VAL A 19 14.77 -18.79 14.74
N ASN A 20 15.23 -20.04 14.74
CA ASN A 20 14.41 -21.24 14.56
C ASN A 20 14.13 -21.83 15.95
N TYR A 21 12.86 -21.90 16.37
CA TYR A 21 12.47 -22.51 17.64
C TYR A 21 12.08 -23.97 17.43
N THR A 22 12.90 -24.89 17.94
CA THR A 22 12.57 -26.32 18.12
C THR A 22 11.98 -26.52 19.51
N ILE A 23 10.76 -27.07 19.58
CA ILE A 23 10.16 -27.58 20.82
C ILE A 23 10.54 -29.06 20.95
N ILE A 24 11.21 -29.40 22.04
CA ILE A 24 11.45 -30.79 22.47
C ILE A 24 10.83 -30.95 23.86
N ASN A 25 10.05 -32.02 24.01
CA ASN A 25 9.36 -32.43 25.23
C ASN A 25 10.37 -32.85 26.29
N ASP A 26 10.17 -32.41 27.54
CA ASP A 26 10.82 -33.03 28.69
C ASP A 26 9.80 -33.73 29.59
N TYR A 27 10.14 -34.99 29.80
CA TYR A 27 9.49 -36.04 30.56
C TYR A 27 9.86 -35.87 32.04
N GLU A 28 8.87 -36.04 32.92
CA GLU A 28 9.03 -35.96 34.37
C GLU A 28 9.71 -37.24 34.91
N SER A 29 10.68 -37.10 35.83
CA SER A 29 11.08 -38.18 36.73
C SER A 29 11.54 -37.63 38.07
N THR A 30 10.76 -37.91 39.11
CA THR A 30 11.13 -37.79 40.53
C THR A 30 11.75 -39.09 41.02
N GLU A 31 12.88 -39.02 41.72
CA GLU A 31 13.28 -39.99 42.77
C GLU A 31 13.85 -39.23 43.96
N THR A 32 13.26 -39.44 45.14
CA THR A 32 13.87 -39.16 46.46
C THR A 32 13.65 -40.37 47.35
N GLU A 33 14.68 -40.65 48.15
CA GLU A 33 14.97 -41.87 48.88
C GLU A 33 14.03 -42.25 50.04
N ASP A 34 14.14 -43.53 50.40
CA ASP A 34 13.60 -44.31 51.52
C ASP A 34 13.59 -43.63 52.90
N ILE A 35 12.46 -43.72 53.63
CA ILE A 35 12.45 -44.04 55.08
C ILE A 35 11.25 -44.96 55.40
N LYS A 36 11.56 -46.17 55.90
CA LYS A 36 10.64 -47.16 56.50
C LYS A 36 9.74 -46.57 57.59
N THR A 37 8.44 -46.90 57.60
CA THR A 37 7.77 -47.42 58.81
C THR A 37 6.46 -48.17 58.56
N LYS A 38 6.22 -49.15 59.44
CA LYS A 38 5.26 -50.27 59.52
C LYS A 38 3.75 -49.94 59.40
N SER A 39 3.05 -50.86 58.73
CA SER A 39 1.82 -51.60 59.15
C SER A 39 0.64 -50.80 59.74
N HIS A 40 -0.54 -50.83 59.11
CA HIS A 40 -1.59 -51.84 59.33
C HIS A 40 -2.83 -51.55 58.46
N ARG A 41 -3.52 -52.63 58.08
CA ARG A 41 -4.67 -52.78 57.19
C ARG A 41 -5.93 -52.05 57.69
N GLN A 42 -6.73 -51.44 56.79
CA GLN A 42 -8.20 -51.60 56.77
C GLN A 42 -8.86 -51.07 55.49
N ILE A 43 -9.72 -51.91 54.91
CA ILE A 43 -10.65 -51.65 53.82
C ILE A 43 -11.93 -51.08 54.45
N GLN A 44 -12.47 -49.97 53.92
CA GLN A 44 -13.88 -49.64 54.10
C GLN A 44 -14.46 -48.97 52.84
N HIS A 45 -15.46 -49.65 52.28
CA HIS A 45 -16.43 -49.15 51.32
C HIS A 45 -17.20 -47.96 51.91
N THR A 46 -17.44 -46.89 51.14
CA THR A 46 -18.71 -46.15 51.23
C THR A 46 -19.00 -45.30 49.97
N GLU A 47 -20.19 -45.53 49.43
CA GLU A 47 -21.09 -44.62 48.70
C GLU A 47 -20.71 -43.99 47.35
N HIS A 48 -21.33 -44.55 46.31
CA HIS A 48 -21.43 -44.01 44.95
C HIS A 48 -22.37 -42.78 44.93
N ASN A 49 -21.77 -41.59 44.93
CA ASN A 49 -22.47 -40.35 44.56
C ASN A 49 -22.83 -40.36 43.07
N THR A 50 -24.04 -40.81 42.73
CA THR A 50 -24.58 -40.91 41.36
C THR A 50 -24.91 -39.54 40.71
N ALA A 51 -24.44 -38.43 41.29
CA ALA A 51 -24.58 -37.07 40.73
C ALA A 51 -23.32 -36.60 39.97
N GLY A 52 -22.12 -37.08 40.33
CA GLY A 52 -20.87 -36.64 39.68
C GLY A 52 -20.64 -37.26 38.29
N ARG A 53 -20.98 -38.53 38.12
CA ARG A 53 -20.67 -39.33 36.91
C ARG A 53 -21.39 -38.85 35.64
N ASN A 54 -22.54 -38.20 35.80
CA ASN A 54 -23.32 -37.65 34.68
C ASN A 54 -22.87 -36.24 34.28
N CYS A 55 -22.32 -35.46 35.21
CA CYS A 55 -21.82 -34.11 34.94
C CYS A 55 -20.56 -34.14 34.06
N TYR A 56 -19.63 -35.07 34.31
CA TYR A 56 -18.43 -35.25 33.47
C TYR A 56 -18.74 -35.73 32.04
N ARG A 57 -19.84 -36.46 31.84
CA ARG A 57 -20.25 -36.92 30.50
C ARG A 57 -20.84 -35.78 29.67
N LEU A 58 -21.63 -34.90 30.28
CA LEU A 58 -22.17 -33.73 29.60
C LEU A 58 -21.07 -32.73 29.24
N THR A 59 -20.13 -32.45 30.16
CA THR A 59 -19.01 -31.56 29.87
C THR A 59 -18.08 -32.13 28.79
N ALA A 60 -17.82 -33.44 28.78
CA ALA A 60 -17.06 -34.09 27.72
C ALA A 60 -17.77 -34.01 26.36
N VAL A 61 -19.09 -34.25 26.31
CA VAL A 61 -19.88 -34.10 25.08
C VAL A 61 -19.84 -32.66 24.58
N CYS A 62 -20.02 -31.67 25.46
CA CYS A 62 -19.94 -30.25 25.11
C CYS A 62 -18.55 -29.87 24.61
N ALA A 63 -17.47 -30.34 25.26
CA ALA A 63 -16.10 -30.08 24.81
C ALA A 63 -15.82 -30.67 23.43
N VAL A 64 -16.30 -31.89 23.16
CA VAL A 64 -16.18 -32.53 21.83
C VAL A 64 -16.97 -31.76 20.77
N LEU A 65 -18.21 -31.36 21.06
CA LEU A 65 -19.01 -30.55 20.13
C LEU A 65 -18.34 -29.19 19.85
N MET A 66 -17.82 -28.53 20.88
CA MET A 66 -17.06 -27.30 20.73
C MET A 66 -15.80 -27.50 19.87
N CYS A 67 -15.02 -28.57 20.11
CA CYS A 67 -13.87 -28.90 19.27
C CYS A 67 -14.26 -29.15 17.81
N ILE A 68 -15.34 -29.89 17.56
CA ILE A 68 -15.82 -30.12 16.19
C ILE A 68 -16.19 -28.79 15.53
N LEU A 69 -16.94 -27.93 16.22
CA LEU A 69 -17.30 -26.62 15.71
C LEU A 69 -16.07 -25.76 15.40
N LEU A 70 -15.08 -25.73 16.31
CA LEU A 70 -13.83 -25.01 16.11
C LEU A 70 -13.03 -25.57 14.92
N MET A 71 -12.90 -26.90 14.80
CA MET A 71 -12.20 -27.52 13.68
C MET A 71 -12.88 -27.22 12.35
N THR A 72 -14.22 -27.28 12.29
CA THR A 72 -14.95 -26.92 11.07
C THR A 72 -14.80 -25.43 10.72
N ALA A 73 -14.80 -24.53 11.71
CA ALA A 73 -14.56 -23.12 11.48
C ALA A 73 -13.15 -22.87 10.94
N VAL A 74 -12.13 -23.53 11.51
CA VAL A 74 -10.74 -23.43 11.06
C VAL A 74 -10.58 -23.98 9.64
N THR A 75 -11.17 -25.13 9.31
CA THR A 75 -11.08 -25.68 7.95
C THR A 75 -11.79 -24.79 6.94
N VAL A 76 -12.96 -24.25 7.25
CA VAL A 76 -13.67 -23.29 6.39
C VAL A 76 -12.85 -22.02 6.19
N LEU A 77 -12.25 -21.48 7.25
CA LEU A 77 -11.37 -20.31 7.15
C LEU A 77 -10.13 -20.61 6.31
N TRP A 78 -9.50 -21.77 6.49
CA TRP A 78 -8.36 -22.19 5.70
C TRP A 78 -8.72 -22.31 4.21
N VAL A 79 -9.85 -22.95 3.89
CA VAL A 79 -10.33 -23.04 2.50
C VAL A 79 -10.58 -21.65 1.91
N LYS A 80 -11.28 -20.76 2.64
CA LYS A 80 -11.50 -19.38 2.21
C LYS A 80 -10.21 -18.61 1.98
N TYR A 81 -9.24 -18.75 2.89
CA TYR A 81 -7.93 -18.12 2.78
C TYR A 81 -7.18 -18.62 1.53
N ASN A 82 -7.16 -19.93 1.27
CA ASN A 82 -6.53 -20.48 0.07
C ASN A 82 -7.22 -20.02 -1.22
N ILE A 83 -8.54 -19.91 -1.22
CA ILE A 83 -9.28 -19.39 -2.38
C ILE A 83 -8.92 -17.92 -2.61
N LEU A 84 -9.01 -17.08 -1.58
CA LEU A 84 -8.69 -15.66 -1.69
C LEU A 84 -7.23 -15.42 -2.10
N SER A 85 -6.29 -16.21 -1.56
CA SER A 85 -4.88 -16.15 -1.96
C SER A 85 -4.69 -16.46 -3.44
N ARG A 86 -5.37 -17.48 -3.97
CA ARG A 86 -5.31 -17.81 -5.41
C ARG A 86 -5.90 -16.70 -6.28
N GLU A 87 -7.03 -16.13 -5.86
CA GLU A 87 -7.63 -14.99 -6.57
C GLU A 87 -6.69 -13.78 -6.57
N GLN A 88 -6.04 -13.50 -5.44
CA GLN A 88 -5.06 -12.43 -5.34
C GLN A 88 -3.84 -12.68 -6.23
N ASP A 89 -3.29 -13.89 -6.23
CA ASP A 89 -2.15 -14.27 -7.08
C ASP A 89 -2.51 -14.11 -8.58
N GLN A 90 -3.73 -14.52 -8.97
CA GLN A 90 -4.24 -14.34 -10.33
C GLN A 90 -4.33 -12.86 -10.71
N LEU A 91 -4.93 -12.04 -9.85
CA LEU A 91 -5.05 -10.60 -10.08
C LEU A 91 -3.68 -9.92 -10.15
N GLU A 92 -2.71 -10.33 -9.32
CA GLU A 92 -1.35 -9.82 -9.36
C GLU A 92 -0.63 -10.21 -10.65
N GLN A 93 -0.83 -11.44 -11.15
CA GLN A 93 -0.28 -11.88 -12.42
C GLN A 93 -0.88 -11.09 -13.60
N GLU A 94 -2.20 -10.92 -13.64
CA GLU A 94 -2.88 -10.13 -14.67
C GLU A 94 -2.45 -8.66 -14.65
N ARG A 95 -2.35 -8.08 -13.44
CA ARG A 95 -1.84 -6.71 -13.26
C ARG A 95 -0.41 -6.57 -13.78
N SER A 96 0.46 -7.53 -13.49
CA SER A 96 1.84 -7.54 -13.97
C SER A 96 1.92 -7.64 -15.49
N ALA A 97 1.13 -8.54 -16.09
CA ALA A 97 1.04 -8.67 -17.54
C ALA A 97 0.56 -7.38 -18.21
N LEU A 98 -0.50 -6.76 -17.66
CA LEU A 98 -1.00 -5.47 -18.13
C LEU A 98 0.05 -4.37 -17.99
N HIS A 99 0.77 -4.32 -16.87
CA HIS A 99 1.85 -3.35 -16.67
C HIS A 99 2.94 -3.49 -17.74
N HIS A 100 3.38 -4.70 -18.05
CA HIS A 100 4.33 -4.97 -19.12
C HIS A 100 3.83 -4.51 -20.50
N VAL A 101 2.56 -4.77 -20.82
CA VAL A 101 1.96 -4.31 -22.08
C VAL A 101 1.93 -2.79 -22.15
N LEU A 102 1.50 -2.10 -21.08
CA LEU A 102 1.47 -0.64 -21.02
C LEU A 102 2.86 -0.03 -21.20
N LEU A 103 3.88 -0.59 -20.54
CA LEU A 103 5.27 -0.15 -20.68
C LEU A 103 5.75 -0.21 -22.13
N ASN A 104 5.42 -1.28 -22.86
CA ASN A 104 5.80 -1.47 -24.26
C ASN A 104 5.22 -0.40 -25.18
N PHE A 105 4.03 0.14 -24.84
CA PHE A 105 3.39 1.23 -25.57
C PHE A 105 3.77 2.63 -25.04
N GLY A 106 4.74 2.71 -24.12
CA GLY A 106 5.22 3.96 -23.56
C GLY A 106 4.39 4.52 -22.40
N TRP A 107 3.37 3.80 -21.94
CA TRP A 107 2.59 4.18 -20.77
C TRP A 107 3.29 3.79 -19.46
N ARG A 108 2.94 4.45 -18.36
CA ARG A 108 3.40 4.15 -17.01
C ARG A 108 2.22 4.06 -16.07
N VAL A 109 2.26 3.10 -15.14
CA VAL A 109 1.26 2.99 -14.09
C VAL A 109 1.80 3.61 -12.82
N PHE A 110 1.03 4.49 -12.20
CA PHE A 110 1.31 5.00 -10.86
C PHE A 110 0.04 4.99 -10.03
N LYS A 111 0.11 4.36 -8.85
CA LYS A 111 -1.06 4.01 -8.04
C LYS A 111 -2.13 3.30 -8.90
N GLN A 112 -3.26 3.95 -9.15
CA GLN A 112 -4.41 3.42 -9.89
C GLN A 112 -4.63 4.16 -11.22
N ASN A 113 -3.69 4.99 -11.67
CA ASN A 113 -3.82 5.77 -12.89
C ASN A 113 -2.71 5.38 -13.89
N ILE A 114 -2.96 5.67 -15.17
CA ILE A 114 -2.06 5.34 -16.28
C ILE A 114 -1.67 6.64 -17.00
N TYR A 115 -0.38 6.83 -17.21
CA TYR A 115 0.20 8.06 -17.71
C TYR A 115 0.99 7.84 -18.99
N TYR A 116 0.98 8.81 -19.89
CA TYR A 116 1.75 8.78 -21.13
C TYR A 116 2.27 10.17 -21.46
N ILE A 117 3.57 10.28 -21.75
CA ILE A 117 4.15 11.52 -22.26
C ILE A 117 4.16 11.45 -23.79
N SER A 118 3.53 12.43 -24.44
CA SER A 118 3.47 12.48 -25.90
C SER A 118 4.86 12.63 -26.51
N THR A 119 5.12 11.86 -27.56
CA THR A 119 6.34 12.00 -28.37
C THR A 119 6.23 13.18 -29.33
N GLU A 120 5.02 13.52 -29.75
CA GLU A 120 4.71 14.70 -30.56
C GLU A 120 4.60 15.95 -29.68
N LYS A 121 5.14 17.07 -30.17
CA LYS A 121 5.00 18.37 -29.53
C LYS A 121 3.86 19.15 -30.17
N LYS A 122 2.94 19.66 -29.35
CA LYS A 122 1.74 20.39 -29.79
C LYS A 122 1.46 21.57 -28.87
N ASN A 123 0.59 22.48 -29.31
CA ASN A 123 0.04 23.49 -28.41
C ASN A 123 -0.84 22.85 -27.33
N TRP A 124 -1.24 23.59 -26.30
CA TRP A 124 -1.97 23.03 -25.16
C TRP A 124 -3.29 22.38 -25.59
N THR A 125 -4.10 23.08 -26.39
CA THR A 125 -5.39 22.59 -26.90
C THR A 125 -5.24 21.32 -27.74
N GLU A 126 -4.27 21.30 -28.65
CA GLU A 126 -3.99 20.13 -29.49
C GLU A 126 -3.41 18.95 -28.70
N SER A 127 -2.61 19.23 -27.66
CA SER A 127 -2.10 18.21 -26.73
C SER A 127 -3.25 17.57 -25.95
N ARG A 128 -4.20 18.37 -25.48
CA ARG A 128 -5.43 17.88 -24.86
C ARG A 128 -6.21 16.98 -25.79
N GLN A 129 -6.45 17.42 -27.02
CA GLN A 129 -7.14 16.62 -28.03
C GLN A 129 -6.37 15.33 -28.37
N HIS A 130 -5.04 15.34 -28.30
CA HIS A 130 -4.21 14.16 -28.50
C HIS A 130 -4.37 13.12 -27.40
N CYS A 131 -4.54 13.56 -26.13
CA CYS A 131 -4.86 12.69 -25.00
C CYS A 131 -6.30 12.15 -25.10
N ILE A 132 -7.28 13.00 -25.41
CA ILE A 132 -8.69 12.61 -25.57
C ILE A 132 -8.86 11.53 -26.64
N LYS A 133 -8.18 11.66 -27.78
CA LYS A 133 -8.19 10.64 -28.85
C LYS A 133 -7.63 9.28 -28.43
N ARG A 134 -6.90 9.22 -27.30
CA ARG A 134 -6.35 7.99 -26.69
C ARG A 134 -7.18 7.48 -25.51
N GLY A 135 -8.35 8.08 -25.24
CA GLY A 135 -9.17 7.73 -24.08
C GLY A 135 -8.62 8.28 -22.76
N ALA A 136 -7.80 9.32 -22.80
CA ALA A 136 -7.21 10.01 -21.66
C ALA A 136 -7.60 11.50 -21.66
N ASP A 137 -7.13 12.30 -20.70
CA ASP A 137 -7.07 13.76 -20.83
C ASP A 137 -5.67 14.24 -20.42
N LEU A 138 -5.35 15.53 -20.51
CA LEU A 138 -4.12 16.05 -19.89
C LEU A 138 -4.16 15.80 -18.38
N VAL A 139 -3.02 15.44 -17.81
CA VAL A 139 -2.89 15.03 -16.41
C VAL A 139 -3.38 16.09 -15.44
N ILE A 140 -4.12 15.64 -14.43
CA ILE A 140 -4.55 16.45 -13.30
C ILE A 140 -3.76 15.99 -12.08
N ILE A 141 -3.13 16.91 -11.37
CA ILE A 141 -2.21 16.57 -10.27
C ILE A 141 -2.76 17.12 -8.97
N TYR A 142 -3.19 16.24 -8.07
CA TYR A 142 -3.78 16.63 -6.78
C TYR A 142 -2.91 16.34 -5.56
N SER A 143 -1.88 15.51 -5.71
CA SER A 143 -1.06 15.04 -4.59
C SER A 143 0.43 15.24 -4.83
N THR A 144 1.18 15.45 -3.74
CA THR A 144 2.63 15.57 -3.79
C THR A 144 3.28 14.31 -4.38
N GLU A 145 2.77 13.12 -4.03
CA GLU A 145 3.36 11.88 -4.57
C GLU A 145 3.13 11.74 -6.08
N GLU A 146 2.00 12.22 -6.60
CA GLU A 146 1.72 12.25 -8.03
C GLU A 146 2.62 13.26 -8.75
N GLN A 147 2.79 14.46 -8.18
CA GLN A 147 3.70 15.46 -8.73
C GLN A 147 5.14 14.94 -8.79
N GLU A 148 5.61 14.26 -7.74
CA GLU A 148 6.93 13.64 -7.73
C GLU A 148 7.06 12.56 -8.79
N PHE A 149 6.04 11.71 -8.94
CA PHE A 149 6.02 10.68 -9.98
C PHE A 149 6.09 11.31 -11.38
N VAL A 150 5.26 12.33 -11.66
CA VAL A 150 5.23 13.04 -12.94
C VAL A 150 6.59 13.70 -13.23
N SER A 151 7.20 14.34 -12.24
CA SER A 151 8.53 14.96 -12.38
C SER A 151 9.62 13.92 -12.67
N LYS A 152 9.62 12.79 -11.96
CA LYS A 152 10.55 11.67 -12.21
C LYS A 152 10.34 11.05 -13.59
N TYR A 153 9.08 10.85 -14.00
CA TYR A 153 8.74 10.23 -15.29
C TYR A 153 9.09 11.15 -16.46
N SER A 154 8.82 12.45 -16.35
CA SER A 154 9.18 13.45 -17.37
C SER A 154 10.68 13.72 -17.45
N ASN A 155 11.43 13.45 -16.38
CA ASN A 155 12.89 13.60 -16.33
C ASN A 155 13.37 14.97 -16.84
N GLY A 156 12.71 16.04 -16.40
CA GLY A 156 13.01 17.42 -16.81
C GLY A 156 12.48 17.81 -18.19
N THR A 157 11.76 16.93 -18.88
CA THR A 157 11.05 17.29 -20.11
C THR A 157 9.92 18.27 -19.77
N ARG A 158 9.96 19.46 -20.37
CA ARG A 158 8.84 20.41 -20.32
C ARG A 158 7.64 19.83 -21.05
N ALA A 159 6.54 19.68 -20.32
CA ALA A 159 5.31 19.11 -20.86
C ALA A 159 4.07 19.80 -20.29
N TRP A 160 3.05 19.94 -21.13
CA TRP A 160 1.73 20.43 -20.75
C TRP A 160 1.07 19.50 -19.74
N ILE A 161 0.46 20.12 -18.72
CA ILE A 161 -0.48 19.48 -17.80
C ILE A 161 -1.88 20.08 -18.00
N GLY A 162 -2.89 19.50 -17.37
CA GLY A 162 -4.29 19.86 -17.57
C GLY A 162 -4.73 21.17 -16.91
N LEU A 163 -3.83 22.04 -16.50
CA LEU A 163 -4.13 23.28 -15.77
C LEU A 163 -4.07 24.50 -16.70
N THR A 164 -5.06 25.37 -16.62
CA THR A 164 -5.16 26.62 -17.40
C THR A 164 -6.06 27.64 -16.72
N ASP A 165 -5.87 28.92 -16.97
CA ASP A 165 -6.76 30.02 -16.56
C ASP A 165 -7.30 30.82 -17.76
N THR A 166 -7.26 30.25 -18.96
CA THR A 166 -7.79 30.84 -20.22
C THR A 166 -9.23 31.34 -20.15
N ASP A 167 -10.05 30.83 -19.23
CA ASP A 167 -11.41 31.32 -18.98
C ASP A 167 -11.43 32.67 -18.25
N THR A 168 -10.55 32.84 -17.27
CA THR A 168 -10.49 34.00 -16.37
C THR A 168 -9.10 34.08 -15.77
N GLU A 169 -8.34 35.08 -16.21
CA GLU A 169 -6.98 35.40 -15.75
C GLU A 169 -6.85 35.32 -14.22
N GLY A 170 -5.83 34.58 -13.76
CA GLY A 170 -5.56 34.36 -12.35
C GLY A 170 -6.48 33.34 -11.66
N THR A 171 -7.43 32.73 -12.39
CA THR A 171 -8.33 31.69 -11.88
C THR A 171 -8.10 30.36 -12.60
N PHE A 172 -7.09 29.62 -12.15
CA PHE A 172 -6.73 28.33 -12.73
C PHE A 172 -7.77 27.23 -12.46
N LYS A 173 -8.08 26.47 -13.51
CA LYS A 173 -8.94 25.28 -13.50
C LYS A 173 -8.27 24.12 -14.22
N TRP A 174 -8.59 22.92 -13.75
CA TRP A 174 -8.21 21.69 -14.42
C TRP A 174 -9.10 21.43 -15.64
N VAL A 175 -8.65 20.56 -16.53
CA VAL A 175 -9.39 20.13 -17.74
C VAL A 175 -10.77 19.52 -17.43
N ASP A 176 -10.99 19.02 -16.21
CA ASP A 176 -12.28 18.53 -15.72
C ASP A 176 -13.20 19.63 -15.13
N GLY A 177 -12.72 20.88 -15.12
CA GLY A 177 -13.43 22.05 -14.59
C GLY A 177 -13.27 22.27 -13.09
N SER A 178 -12.60 21.37 -12.36
CA SER A 178 -12.33 21.57 -10.94
C SER A 178 -11.35 22.73 -10.69
N PRO A 179 -11.52 23.48 -9.60
CA PRO A 179 -10.60 24.59 -9.27
C PRO A 179 -9.25 24.05 -8.79
N LEU A 180 -8.21 24.85 -8.93
CA LEU A 180 -6.91 24.58 -8.32
C LEU A 180 -7.00 24.68 -6.78
N THR A 181 -6.69 23.59 -6.07
CA THR A 181 -6.67 23.56 -4.59
C THR A 181 -5.28 23.41 -4.00
N THR A 182 -4.36 22.80 -4.76
CA THR A 182 -2.97 22.54 -4.37
C THR A 182 -2.10 22.83 -5.58
N ASP A 183 -1.00 23.55 -5.38
CA ASP A 183 -0.10 23.93 -6.46
C ASP A 183 1.33 23.42 -6.23
N PHE A 184 2.07 23.38 -7.33
CA PHE A 184 3.47 23.00 -7.36
C PHE A 184 4.28 23.96 -8.22
N TRP A 185 3.97 25.25 -8.13
CA TRP A 185 4.64 26.32 -8.86
C TRP A 185 6.13 26.35 -8.58
N TRP A 186 6.92 26.57 -9.62
CA TRP A 186 8.31 26.96 -9.46
C TRP A 186 8.37 28.36 -8.84
N ASN A 187 9.45 28.65 -8.11
CA ASN A 187 9.57 29.90 -7.38
C ASN A 187 9.51 31.13 -8.31
N GLY A 188 8.45 31.91 -8.19
CA GLY A 188 8.18 33.09 -9.03
C GLY A 188 7.07 32.90 -10.05
N GLU A 189 6.49 31.69 -10.13
CA GLU A 189 5.36 31.37 -11.00
C GLU A 189 4.04 31.26 -10.20
N PRO A 190 2.88 31.40 -10.87
CA PRO A 190 2.73 31.87 -12.23
C PRO A 190 3.05 33.37 -12.32
N ASN A 191 3.65 33.81 -13.43
CA ASN A 191 4.13 35.20 -13.57
C ASN A 191 3.39 35.99 -14.65
N ASP A 192 2.55 35.33 -15.45
CA ASP A 192 1.80 35.88 -16.57
C ASP A 192 2.70 36.75 -17.48
N TYR A 193 3.79 36.16 -18.00
CA TYR A 193 4.82 36.93 -18.68
C TYR A 193 4.25 37.65 -19.91
N LYS A 194 4.16 38.97 -19.79
CA LYS A 194 3.59 39.88 -20.81
C LYS A 194 2.09 39.71 -21.03
N GLN A 195 1.31 39.17 -20.08
CA GLN A 195 -0.14 39.02 -20.20
C GLN A 195 -0.54 38.05 -21.31
N ARG A 196 0.09 36.86 -21.32
CA ARG A 196 0.04 35.89 -22.43
C ARG A 196 0.25 34.44 -21.99
N GLU A 197 0.36 34.15 -20.70
CA GLU A 197 0.75 32.82 -20.22
C GLU A 197 -0.40 32.14 -19.46
N ASP A 198 -1.29 31.49 -20.21
CA ASP A 198 -2.54 31.00 -19.61
C ASP A 198 -2.57 29.44 -19.46
N CYS A 199 -1.48 28.76 -19.83
CA CYS A 199 -1.40 27.30 -19.87
C CYS A 199 -0.19 26.79 -19.12
N VAL A 200 -0.34 25.69 -18.39
CA VAL A 200 0.67 25.28 -17.42
C VAL A 200 1.50 24.09 -17.91
N ILE A 201 2.82 24.20 -17.71
CA ILE A 201 3.77 23.11 -17.90
C ILE A 201 4.23 22.58 -16.54
N THR A 202 4.71 21.34 -16.54
CA THR A 202 5.66 20.82 -15.54
C THR A 202 7.07 20.74 -16.13
N GLY A 203 8.09 20.60 -15.29
CA GLY A 203 9.48 20.47 -15.73
C GLY A 203 10.16 21.80 -16.05
N HIS A 204 9.85 22.87 -15.30
CA HIS A 204 10.51 24.16 -15.44
C HIS A 204 12.05 24.03 -15.41
N ALA A 205 12.74 24.68 -16.36
CA ALA A 205 14.17 24.43 -16.63
C ALA A 205 15.12 24.75 -15.47
N LYS A 206 14.69 25.60 -14.52
CA LYS A 206 15.46 25.97 -13.33
C LYS A 206 15.02 25.22 -12.06
N ALA A 207 14.03 24.34 -12.16
CA ALA A 207 13.61 23.53 -11.03
C ALA A 207 14.72 22.54 -10.65
N LYS A 208 15.03 22.45 -9.35
CA LYS A 208 16.03 21.53 -8.80
C LYS A 208 15.42 20.41 -7.96
N SER A 209 14.12 20.50 -7.68
CA SER A 209 13.35 19.48 -6.96
C SER A 209 12.32 18.85 -7.90
N ASN A 210 11.74 17.74 -7.47
CA ASN A 210 10.64 17.06 -8.17
C ASN A 210 9.25 17.53 -7.70
N ILE A 211 9.20 18.62 -6.92
CA ILE A 211 7.97 19.14 -6.33
C ILE A 211 7.63 20.43 -7.07
N SER A 212 8.30 21.53 -6.75
CA SER A 212 8.08 22.86 -7.36
C SER A 212 8.66 22.96 -8.77
N THR A 213 7.89 22.55 -9.77
CA THR A 213 8.33 22.46 -11.17
C THR A 213 7.38 23.08 -12.18
N TRP A 214 6.24 23.62 -11.75
CA TRP A 214 5.24 24.18 -12.65
C TRP A 214 5.55 25.61 -13.05
N ALA A 215 5.09 26.00 -14.23
CA ALA A 215 5.12 27.37 -14.72
C ALA A 215 4.01 27.57 -15.74
N ASP A 216 3.45 28.76 -15.80
CA ASP A 216 2.58 29.19 -16.87
C ASP A 216 3.40 29.60 -18.11
N TYR A 217 2.87 29.30 -19.29
CA TYR A 217 3.51 29.54 -20.58
C TYR A 217 2.44 29.90 -21.62
N PRO A 218 2.81 30.53 -22.75
CA PRO A 218 1.87 30.80 -23.82
C PRO A 218 1.33 29.49 -24.41
N CYS A 219 0.01 29.34 -24.40
CA CYS A 219 -0.68 28.11 -24.80
C CYS A 219 -0.31 27.60 -26.20
N ASN A 220 0.15 28.49 -27.09
CA ASN A 220 0.49 28.18 -28.47
C ASN A 220 1.88 27.54 -28.66
N LEU A 221 2.70 27.42 -27.60
CA LEU A 221 4.00 26.78 -27.70
C LEU A 221 3.88 25.27 -27.95
N LEU A 222 4.81 24.74 -28.74
CA LEU A 222 4.81 23.32 -29.09
C LEU A 222 5.65 22.53 -28.07
N LEU A 223 4.98 21.85 -27.15
CA LEU A 223 5.59 21.02 -26.10
C LEU A 223 4.95 19.64 -26.07
N ALA A 224 5.62 18.69 -25.40
CA ALA A 224 4.98 17.40 -25.10
C ALA A 224 3.75 17.64 -24.19
N GLY A 225 2.80 16.72 -24.16
CA GLY A 225 1.71 16.70 -23.19
C GLY A 225 1.80 15.43 -22.36
N ILE A 226 1.41 15.51 -21.09
CA ILE A 226 1.28 14.34 -20.23
C ILE A 226 -0.19 13.97 -20.17
N CYS A 227 -0.54 12.81 -20.70
CA CYS A 227 -1.88 12.25 -20.67
C CYS A 227 -2.08 11.39 -19.42
N GLU A 228 -3.29 11.38 -18.87
CA GLU A 228 -3.70 10.55 -17.74
C GLU A 228 -5.03 9.85 -18.04
N ILE A 229 -5.10 8.56 -17.69
CA ILE A 229 -6.32 7.77 -17.61
C ILE A 229 -6.57 7.47 -16.12
N LYS A 230 -7.69 7.97 -15.59
CA LYS A 230 -8.18 7.59 -14.26
C LYS A 230 -8.96 6.29 -14.35
N ILE A 231 -8.48 5.23 -13.68
CA ILE A 231 -9.14 3.92 -13.73
C ILE A 231 -10.38 3.89 -12.83
N PHE A 232 -10.35 4.63 -11.72
CA PHE A 232 -11.48 4.79 -10.81
C PHE A 232 -11.81 6.28 -10.69
N ASN A 233 -13.09 6.62 -10.88
CA ASN A 233 -13.62 7.97 -10.84
C ASN A 233 -14.55 8.14 -9.63
#